data_AF-A0A9D8EG61-F1
#
_entry.id   AF-A0A9D8EG61-F1
#
_cell.length_a   1.000
_cell.length_b   1.000
_cell.length_c   1.000
_cell.angle_alpha   90.00
_cell.angle_beta   90.00
_cell.angle_gamma   90.00
#
_symmetry.space_group_name_H-M   'P 1'
#
loop_
_entity.id
_entity.type
_entity.pdbx_description
1 polymer ?
#
loop_
_entity_poly.entity_id
_entity_poly.type
_entity_poly.pdbx_seq_one_letter_code
_entity_poly.pdbx_strand_id
1 'polypeptide(L)'
;IYVPCEVCKGKRYNRETLEIRYRDKNIAEVLDMTVEEALSFFKNIPRIRNKLELINDVGLGYIKLGQSSTTLSGGEAQRVKLSTELSKKSTGSTLYLLDEPTTGLHFDDISKLLKILNRLVDAGNTVVVIEHNLEVIKSADYIIDLGPEGGERGGTVVAAGTPEAVSEVSGSYTGKFLRNILHGRTCKEASLSKA
;
A
#
# COMPACT_ATOMS: atom_id res chain seq x y z
N ILE A 1 -2.36 8.54 -27.05
CA ILE A 1 -3.58 9.39 -27.20
C ILE A 1 -4.76 8.44 -27.31
N TYR A 2 -5.68 8.45 -26.35
CA TYR A 2 -6.90 7.64 -26.41
C TYR A 2 -8.05 8.52 -26.93
N VAL A 3 -8.69 8.09 -28.01
CA VAL A 3 -9.82 8.80 -28.60
C VAL A 3 -11.11 8.14 -28.11
N PRO A 4 -12.05 8.88 -27.50
CA PRO A 4 -13.35 8.33 -27.10
C PRO A 4 -14.09 7.76 -28.31
N CYS A 5 -14.70 6.59 -28.15
CA CYS A 5 -15.52 5.98 -29.20
C CYS A 5 -16.69 6.91 -29.57
N GLU A 6 -16.88 7.19 -30.86
CA GLU A 6 -17.93 8.10 -31.35
C GLU A 6 -19.35 7.55 -31.14
N VAL A 7 -19.49 6.22 -31.12
CA VAL A 7 -20.79 5.54 -30.97
C VAL A 7 -21.30 5.61 -29.54
N CYS A 8 -20.51 5.12 -28.57
CA CYS A 8 -20.92 5.06 -27.17
C CYS A 8 -20.44 6.27 -26.34
N LYS A 9 -19.63 7.17 -26.93
CA LYS A 9 -19.03 8.33 -26.27
C LYS A 9 -18.28 7.99 -24.98
N GLY A 10 -17.61 6.84 -24.98
CA GLY A 10 -16.86 6.34 -23.82
C GLY A 10 -17.69 5.59 -22.76
N LYS A 11 -19.01 5.46 -22.94
CA LYS A 11 -19.89 4.75 -21.99
C LYS A 11 -19.72 3.23 -21.99
N ARG A 12 -19.11 2.65 -23.03
CA ARG A 12 -18.83 1.20 -23.18
C ARG A 12 -20.06 0.28 -23.36
N TYR A 13 -21.27 0.84 -23.38
CA TYR A 13 -22.53 0.11 -23.56
C TYR A 13 -23.38 0.72 -24.68
N ASN A 14 -24.30 -0.08 -25.24
CA ASN A 14 -25.31 0.38 -26.20
C ASN A 14 -26.43 1.16 -25.51
N ARG A 15 -27.32 1.77 -26.30
CA ARG A 15 -28.37 2.66 -25.78
C ARG A 15 -29.37 1.89 -24.92
N GLU A 16 -29.78 0.72 -25.37
CA GLU A 16 -30.78 -0.14 -24.71
C GLU A 16 -30.32 -0.55 -23.31
N THR A 17 -29.04 -0.87 -23.13
CA THR A 17 -28.47 -1.22 -21.81
C THR A 17 -28.48 -0.03 -20.85
N LEU A 18 -28.26 1.20 -21.37
CA LEU A 18 -28.20 2.42 -20.56
C LEU A 18 -29.58 2.93 -20.11
N GLU A 19 -30.67 2.36 -20.63
CA GLU A 19 -32.03 2.66 -20.19
C GLU A 19 -32.38 1.95 -18.87
N ILE A 20 -31.69 0.85 -18.53
CA ILE A 20 -31.86 0.14 -17.27
C ILE A 20 -31.20 0.93 -16.13
N ARG A 21 -31.98 1.23 -15.09
CA ARG A 21 -31.55 2.05 -13.96
C ARG A 21 -31.70 1.33 -12.63
N TYR A 22 -30.74 1.56 -11.75
CA TYR A 22 -30.79 1.23 -10.34
C TYR A 22 -30.59 2.51 -9.54
N ARG A 23 -31.54 2.89 -8.66
CA ARG A 23 -31.50 4.15 -7.89
C ARG A 23 -31.16 5.36 -8.78
N ASP A 24 -31.91 5.47 -9.89
CA ASP A 24 -31.79 6.54 -10.90
C ASP A 24 -30.47 6.61 -11.66
N LYS A 25 -29.58 5.62 -11.52
CA LYS A 25 -28.29 5.53 -12.22
C LYS A 25 -28.24 4.32 -13.15
N ASN A 26 -27.74 4.50 -14.36
CA ASN A 26 -27.38 3.39 -15.26
C ASN A 26 -25.96 2.86 -14.95
N ILE A 27 -25.58 1.75 -15.57
CA ILE A 27 -24.29 1.09 -15.31
C ILE A 27 -23.07 1.95 -15.64
N ALA A 28 -23.13 2.79 -16.68
CA ALA A 28 -22.02 3.67 -17.04
C ALA A 28 -21.84 4.77 -15.98
N GLU A 29 -22.93 5.32 -15.45
CA GLU A 29 -22.88 6.31 -14.37
C GLU A 29 -22.38 5.70 -13.05
N VAL A 30 -22.73 4.44 -12.76
CA VAL A 30 -22.18 3.70 -11.61
C VAL A 30 -20.67 3.49 -11.78
N LEU A 31 -20.21 3.10 -12.97
CA LEU A 31 -18.78 2.92 -13.25
C LEU A 31 -18.00 4.24 -13.26
N ASP A 32 -18.67 5.38 -13.39
CA ASP A 32 -18.03 6.70 -13.33
C ASP A 32 -17.95 7.27 -11.89
N MET A 33 -18.57 6.62 -10.91
CA MET A 33 -18.47 6.99 -9.49
C MET A 33 -17.08 6.69 -8.94
N THR A 34 -16.65 7.50 -7.98
CA THR A 34 -15.51 7.15 -7.12
C THR A 34 -15.85 5.97 -6.22
N VAL A 35 -14.83 5.31 -5.67
CA VAL A 35 -15.03 4.24 -4.69
C VAL A 35 -15.79 4.75 -3.46
N GLU A 36 -15.49 5.97 -2.99
CA GLU A 36 -16.17 6.60 -1.86
C GLU A 36 -17.66 6.91 -2.14
N GLU A 37 -17.98 7.42 -3.33
CA GLU A 37 -19.36 7.61 -3.77
C GLU A 37 -20.10 6.26 -3.87
N ALA A 38 -19.45 5.26 -4.45
CA ALA A 38 -20.00 3.93 -4.62
C ALA A 38 -20.26 3.23 -3.27
N LEU A 39 -19.43 3.49 -2.24
CA LEU A 39 -19.66 2.99 -0.88
C LEU A 39 -20.99 3.47 -0.32
N SER A 40 -21.27 4.76 -0.45
CA SER A 40 -22.55 5.34 -0.04
C SER A 40 -23.72 4.80 -0.88
N PHE A 41 -23.52 4.71 -2.20
CA PHE A 41 -24.52 4.24 -3.14
C PHE A 41 -24.92 2.78 -2.89
N PHE A 42 -23.96 1.90 -2.56
CA PHE A 42 -24.17 0.47 -2.30
C PHE A 42 -24.25 0.10 -0.81
N LYS A 43 -24.47 1.07 0.10
CA LYS A 43 -24.49 0.85 1.55
C LYS A 43 -25.39 -0.29 2.04
N ASN A 44 -26.47 -0.59 1.31
CA ASN A 44 -27.45 -1.64 1.64
C ASN A 44 -27.19 -2.99 0.90
N ILE A 45 -26.08 -3.12 0.18
CA ILE A 45 -25.69 -4.36 -0.51
C ILE A 45 -24.35 -4.82 0.08
N PRO A 46 -24.37 -5.60 1.19
CA PRO A 46 -23.16 -5.95 1.93
C PRO A 46 -22.06 -6.59 1.06
N ARG A 47 -22.44 -7.45 0.11
CA ARG A 47 -21.47 -8.13 -0.77
C ARG A 47 -20.67 -7.16 -1.65
N ILE A 48 -21.27 -6.05 -2.08
CA ILE A 48 -20.58 -5.01 -2.87
C ILE A 48 -19.84 -4.07 -1.93
N ARG A 49 -20.53 -3.60 -0.89
CA ARG A 49 -19.98 -2.70 0.13
C ARG A 49 -18.66 -3.22 0.71
N ASN A 50 -18.61 -4.47 1.16
CA ASN A 50 -17.40 -5.04 1.78
C ASN A 50 -16.20 -5.02 0.82
N LYS A 51 -16.41 -5.20 -0.50
CA LYS A 51 -15.33 -5.12 -1.48
C LYS A 51 -14.85 -3.68 -1.69
N LEU A 52 -15.80 -2.74 -1.73
CA LEU A 52 -15.48 -1.31 -1.86
C LEU A 52 -14.79 -0.78 -0.61
N GLU A 53 -15.16 -1.27 0.57
CA GLU A 53 -14.52 -0.88 1.84
C GLU A 53 -13.04 -1.26 1.82
N LEU A 54 -12.69 -2.45 1.34
CA LEU A 54 -11.28 -2.85 1.20
C LEU A 54 -10.49 -1.98 0.23
N ILE A 55 -11.10 -1.55 -0.89
CA ILE A 55 -10.46 -0.63 -1.83
C ILE A 55 -10.30 0.77 -1.19
N ASN A 56 -11.26 1.20 -0.39
CA ASN A 56 -11.17 2.45 0.34
C ASN A 56 -10.12 2.41 1.47
N ASP A 57 -10.03 1.29 2.19
CA ASP A 57 -9.07 1.05 3.27
C ASP A 57 -7.62 1.11 2.76
N VAL A 58 -7.37 0.68 1.52
CA VAL A 58 -6.06 0.85 0.85
C VAL A 58 -5.79 2.27 0.37
N GLY A 59 -6.68 3.22 0.66
CA GLY A 59 -6.51 4.63 0.33
C GLY A 59 -6.90 4.98 -1.10
N LEU A 60 -7.63 4.11 -1.80
CA LEU A 60 -8.09 4.32 -3.17
C LEU A 60 -9.55 4.81 -3.24
N GLY A 61 -10.03 5.53 -2.22
CA GLY A 61 -11.40 6.08 -2.21
C GLY A 61 -11.70 7.01 -3.39
N TYR A 62 -10.67 7.69 -3.91
CA TYR A 62 -10.79 8.70 -4.96
C TYR A 62 -10.82 8.16 -6.39
N ILE A 63 -10.41 6.90 -6.64
CA ILE A 63 -10.38 6.36 -8.00
C ILE A 63 -11.80 6.02 -8.46
N LYS A 64 -12.03 6.13 -9.77
CA LYS A 64 -13.31 5.72 -10.37
C LYS A 64 -13.38 4.20 -10.54
N LEU A 65 -14.55 3.60 -10.31
CA LEU A 65 -14.73 2.14 -10.46
C LEU A 65 -14.38 1.63 -11.87
N GLY A 66 -14.69 2.42 -12.89
CA GLY A 66 -14.45 2.10 -14.29
C GLY A 66 -13.12 2.64 -14.84
N GLN A 67 -12.24 3.19 -13.99
CA GLN A 67 -10.95 3.73 -14.42
C GLN A 67 -10.12 2.64 -15.11
N SER A 68 -9.49 3.00 -16.23
CA SER A 68 -8.68 2.04 -16.98
C SER A 68 -7.45 1.64 -16.16
N SER A 69 -7.16 0.34 -16.06
CA SER A 69 -5.96 -0.15 -15.37
C SER A 69 -4.67 0.42 -15.96
N THR A 70 -4.66 0.73 -17.26
CA THR A 70 -3.53 1.38 -17.95
C THR A 70 -3.28 2.82 -17.54
N THR A 71 -4.21 3.44 -16.82
CA THR A 71 -4.10 4.82 -16.33
C THR A 71 -3.80 4.91 -14.83
N LEU A 72 -3.68 3.77 -14.15
CA LEU A 72 -3.27 3.73 -12.75
C LEU A 72 -1.75 3.90 -12.65
N SER A 73 -1.32 4.69 -11.67
CA SER A 73 0.07 4.70 -11.22
C SER A 73 0.49 3.33 -10.69
N GLY A 74 1.81 3.08 -10.61
CA GLY A 74 2.34 1.83 -10.04
C GLY A 74 1.83 1.57 -8.62
N GLY A 75 1.86 2.60 -7.76
CA GLY A 75 1.35 2.49 -6.38
C GLY A 75 -0.16 2.28 -6.29
N GLU A 76 -0.97 2.83 -7.19
CA GLU A 76 -2.40 2.51 -7.26
C GLU A 76 -2.63 1.07 -7.69
N ALA A 77 -1.97 0.60 -8.74
CA ALA A 77 -2.09 -0.78 -9.22
C ALA A 77 -1.71 -1.80 -8.13
N GLN A 78 -0.64 -1.52 -7.38
CA GLN A 78 -0.21 -2.34 -6.25
C GLN A 78 -1.26 -2.38 -5.15
N ARG A 79 -1.85 -1.23 -4.77
CA ARG A 79 -2.92 -1.15 -3.77
C ARG A 79 -4.20 -1.88 -4.20
N VAL A 80 -4.56 -1.86 -5.48
CA VAL A 80 -5.66 -2.67 -6.03
C VAL A 80 -5.38 -4.18 -5.90
N LYS A 81 -4.12 -4.59 -6.12
CA LYS A 81 -3.72 -5.99 -5.90
C LYS A 81 -3.82 -6.38 -4.43
N LEU A 82 -3.38 -5.51 -3.51
CA LEU A 82 -3.49 -5.74 -2.06
C LEU A 82 -4.94 -5.85 -1.60
N SER A 83 -5.84 -4.98 -2.05
CA SER A 83 -7.27 -5.06 -1.69
C SER A 83 -7.91 -6.37 -2.17
N THR A 84 -7.48 -6.88 -3.33
CA THR A 84 -7.91 -8.18 -3.84
C THR A 84 -7.46 -9.31 -2.93
N GLU A 85 -6.22 -9.31 -2.45
CA GLU A 85 -5.72 -10.32 -1.52
C GLU A 85 -6.44 -10.26 -0.16
N LEU A 86 -6.67 -9.06 0.39
CA LEU A 86 -7.44 -8.87 1.63
C LEU A 86 -8.89 -9.37 1.54
N SER A 87 -9.46 -9.39 0.33
CA SER A 87 -10.83 -9.87 0.11
C SER A 87 -10.95 -11.39 0.18
N LYS A 88 -9.83 -12.12 0.09
CA LYS A 88 -9.81 -13.58 0.18
C LYS A 88 -9.95 -14.00 1.64
N LYS A 89 -10.55 -15.17 1.84
CA LYS A 89 -10.60 -15.78 3.17
C LYS A 89 -9.18 -16.15 3.59
N SER A 90 -8.70 -15.56 4.68
CA SER A 90 -7.37 -15.88 5.22
C SER A 90 -7.30 -17.37 5.55
N THR A 91 -6.22 -18.02 5.13
CA THR A 91 -5.87 -19.38 5.56
C THR A 91 -5.07 -19.36 6.86
N GLY A 92 -4.59 -18.20 7.30
CA GLY A 92 -3.64 -18.06 8.42
C GLY A 92 -2.29 -18.73 8.16
N SER A 93 -1.97 -19.00 6.88
CA SER A 93 -0.76 -19.74 6.49
C SER A 93 -0.26 -19.30 5.11
N THR A 94 -0.54 -18.05 4.72
CA THR A 94 -0.08 -17.48 3.45
C THR A 94 1.15 -16.62 3.69
N LEU A 95 2.15 -16.73 2.81
CA LEU A 95 3.32 -15.86 2.78
C LEU A 95 3.12 -14.79 1.69
N TYR A 96 3.12 -13.52 2.09
CA TYR A 96 3.09 -12.37 1.19
C TYR A 96 4.51 -11.82 1.04
N LEU A 97 5.01 -11.75 -0.19
CA LEU A 97 6.29 -11.11 -0.51
C LEU A 97 6.02 -9.82 -1.28
N LEU A 98 6.49 -8.69 -0.74
CA LEU A 98 6.35 -7.37 -1.35
C LEU A 98 7.71 -6.76 -1.60
N ASP A 99 7.91 -6.27 -2.82
CA ASP A 99 9.12 -5.59 -3.25
C ASP A 99 8.86 -4.07 -3.27
N GLU A 100 9.56 -3.33 -2.41
CA GLU A 100 9.49 -1.88 -2.20
C GLU A 100 8.07 -1.27 -2.33
N PRO A 101 7.09 -1.72 -1.52
CA PRO A 101 5.71 -1.28 -1.64
C PRO A 101 5.47 0.19 -1.30
N THR A 102 6.47 0.91 -0.76
CA THR A 102 6.38 2.36 -0.52
C THR A 102 6.82 3.21 -1.71
N THR A 103 7.30 2.60 -2.80
CA THR A 103 7.77 3.35 -3.98
C THR A 103 6.69 4.28 -4.52
N GLY A 104 6.96 5.59 -4.49
CA GLY A 104 6.06 6.63 -4.99
C GLY A 104 4.86 6.93 -4.08
N LEU A 105 4.84 6.45 -2.84
CA LEU A 105 3.82 6.79 -1.84
C LEU A 105 4.23 8.00 -1.00
N HIS A 106 3.25 8.87 -0.71
CA HIS A 106 3.39 9.93 0.28
C HIS A 106 3.42 9.35 1.70
N PHE A 107 4.00 10.08 2.67
CA PHE A 107 4.12 9.63 4.07
C PHE A 107 2.77 9.19 4.70
N ASP A 108 1.69 9.91 4.41
CA ASP A 108 0.36 9.57 4.91
C ASP A 108 -0.17 8.25 4.34
N ASP A 109 0.21 7.91 3.11
CA ASP A 109 -0.19 6.66 2.44
C ASP A 109 0.64 5.46 2.94
N ILE A 110 1.89 5.67 3.35
CA ILE A 110 2.70 4.64 4.02
C ILE A 110 2.00 4.16 5.29
N SER A 111 1.44 5.08 6.08
CA SER A 111 0.69 4.73 7.29
C SER A 111 -0.55 3.87 7.00
N LYS A 112 -1.24 4.11 5.88
CA LYS A 112 -2.38 3.29 5.44
C LYS A 112 -1.92 1.91 4.98
N LEU A 113 -0.84 1.84 4.20
CA LEU A 113 -0.23 0.59 3.78
C LEU A 113 0.19 -0.27 4.98
N LEU A 114 0.87 0.32 5.97
CA LEU A 114 1.28 -0.39 7.18
C LEU A 114 0.09 -0.98 7.95
N LYS A 115 -1.01 -0.24 8.10
CA LYS A 115 -2.25 -0.76 8.71
C LYS A 115 -2.77 -2.00 7.99
N ILE A 116 -2.64 -2.04 6.67
CA ILE A 116 -3.09 -3.17 5.85
C ILE A 116 -2.17 -4.38 5.98
N LEU A 117 -0.86 -4.15 5.94
CA LEU A 117 0.12 -5.22 6.13
C LEU A 117 -0.06 -5.85 7.52
N ASN A 118 -0.25 -5.03 8.56
CA ASN A 118 -0.52 -5.52 9.90
C ASN A 118 -1.82 -6.33 9.98
N ARG A 119 -2.90 -5.93 9.29
CA ARG A 119 -4.13 -6.74 9.21
C ARG A 119 -3.90 -8.11 8.57
N LEU A 120 -2.97 -8.25 7.62
CA LEU A 120 -2.61 -9.55 7.06
C LEU A 120 -1.90 -10.41 8.10
N VAL A 121 -0.98 -9.82 8.87
CA VAL A 121 -0.25 -10.47 9.96
C VAL A 121 -1.21 -10.89 11.08
N ASP A 122 -2.10 -10.00 11.52
CA ASP A 122 -3.14 -10.26 12.53
C ASP A 122 -4.08 -11.40 12.11
N ALA A 123 -4.29 -11.59 10.81
CA ALA A 123 -5.05 -12.69 10.25
C ALA A 123 -4.27 -14.02 10.19
N GLY A 124 -3.08 -14.08 10.81
CA GLY A 124 -2.20 -15.24 10.92
C GLY A 124 -1.23 -15.44 9.75
N ASN A 125 -1.19 -14.51 8.78
CA ASN A 125 -0.29 -14.65 7.64
C ASN A 125 1.10 -14.09 7.94
N THR A 126 2.07 -14.41 7.08
CA THR A 126 3.41 -13.83 7.15
C THR A 126 3.58 -12.82 6.02
N VAL A 127 4.12 -11.65 6.34
CA VAL A 127 4.43 -10.60 5.36
C VAL A 127 5.94 -10.35 5.39
N VAL A 128 6.59 -10.54 4.25
CA VAL A 128 7.99 -10.22 4.04
C VAL A 128 8.06 -9.06 3.06
N VAL A 129 8.75 -7.99 3.47
CA VAL A 129 8.86 -6.77 2.69
C VAL A 129 10.33 -6.45 2.46
N ILE A 130 10.69 -6.17 1.21
CA ILE A 130 11.96 -5.55 0.85
C ILE A 130 11.75 -4.06 0.87
N GLU A 131 12.44 -3.34 1.76
CA GLU A 131 12.26 -1.89 1.92
C GLU A 131 13.57 -1.21 2.30
N HIS A 132 13.65 0.06 1.91
CA HIS A 132 14.66 1.00 2.38
C HIS A 132 14.04 2.15 3.17
N ASN A 133 12.70 2.24 3.21
CA ASN A 133 12.01 3.28 3.96
C ASN A 133 12.01 2.97 5.47
N LEU A 134 12.67 3.84 6.24
CA LEU A 134 12.85 3.65 7.68
C LEU A 134 11.53 3.70 8.48
N GLU A 135 10.47 4.33 7.97
CA GLU A 135 9.15 4.32 8.60
C GLU A 135 8.49 2.93 8.55
N VAL A 136 8.77 2.17 7.49
CA VAL A 136 8.33 0.76 7.39
C VAL A 136 9.23 -0.13 8.23
N ILE A 137 10.54 0.03 8.09
CA ILE A 137 11.54 -0.80 8.78
C ILE A 137 11.36 -0.73 10.30
N LYS A 138 11.11 0.46 10.87
CA LYS A 138 10.88 0.62 12.32
C LYS A 138 9.60 -0.06 12.81
N SER A 139 8.64 -0.30 11.92
CA SER A 139 7.32 -0.86 12.27
C SER A 139 7.30 -2.38 12.15
N ALA A 140 8.39 -2.99 11.68
CA ALA A 140 8.48 -4.44 11.51
C ALA A 140 8.76 -5.14 12.84
N ASP A 141 8.18 -6.33 13.03
CA ASP A 141 8.47 -7.18 14.20
C ASP A 141 9.87 -7.82 14.13
N TYR A 142 10.38 -8.03 12.91
CA TYR A 142 11.66 -8.67 12.67
C TYR A 142 12.31 -8.14 11.39
N ILE A 143 13.61 -7.90 11.43
CA ILE A 143 14.43 -7.39 10.34
C ILE A 143 15.55 -8.40 10.05
N ILE A 144 15.85 -8.57 8.76
CA ILE A 144 17.07 -9.22 8.28
C ILE A 144 17.82 -8.18 7.45
N ASP A 145 18.96 -7.72 7.97
CA ASP A 145 19.80 -6.73 7.30
C ASP A 145 20.89 -7.43 6.47
N LEU A 146 20.99 -7.05 5.21
CA LEU A 146 21.93 -7.62 4.25
C LEU A 146 23.03 -6.61 3.93
N GLY A 147 24.25 -7.10 3.76
CA GLY A 147 25.40 -6.26 3.44
C GLY A 147 26.71 -7.01 3.65
N PRO A 148 27.76 -6.34 4.21
CA PRO A 148 27.78 -4.94 4.64
C PRO A 148 27.70 -3.95 3.48
N GLU A 149 28.20 -4.32 2.30
CA GLU A 149 28.21 -3.48 1.10
C GLU A 149 27.32 -4.07 -0.01
N GLY A 150 27.18 -3.35 -1.13
CA GLY A 150 26.60 -3.90 -2.35
C GLY A 150 27.60 -4.69 -3.21
N GLY A 151 27.09 -5.46 -4.16
CA GLY A 151 27.90 -6.22 -5.13
C GLY A 151 28.67 -7.39 -4.50
N GLU A 152 29.91 -7.63 -4.96
CA GLU A 152 30.75 -8.74 -4.49
C GLU A 152 31.15 -8.64 -3.01
N ARG A 153 31.02 -7.45 -2.41
CA ARG A 153 31.33 -7.19 -1.00
C ARG A 153 30.10 -7.33 -0.08
N GLY A 154 28.98 -7.79 -0.64
CA GLY A 154 27.72 -8.01 0.05
C GLY A 154 27.33 -9.49 0.16
N GLY A 155 26.03 -9.74 0.30
CA GLY A 155 25.46 -11.09 0.30
C GLY A 155 25.55 -11.82 1.63
N THR A 156 25.88 -11.12 2.72
CA THR A 156 25.92 -11.67 4.07
C THR A 156 24.82 -11.07 4.95
N VAL A 157 24.34 -11.85 5.92
CA VAL A 157 23.44 -11.33 6.97
C VAL A 157 24.30 -10.59 7.98
N VAL A 158 24.12 -9.27 8.04
CA VAL A 158 24.89 -8.39 8.93
C VAL A 158 24.25 -8.33 10.31
N ALA A 159 22.91 -8.30 10.34
CA ALA A 159 22.12 -8.29 11.56
C ALA A 159 20.78 -8.97 11.31
N ALA A 160 20.22 -9.59 12.35
CA ALA A 160 18.86 -10.09 12.32
C ALA A 160 18.24 -9.98 13.73
N GLY A 161 16.98 -9.60 13.81
CA GLY A 161 16.29 -9.41 15.09
C GLY A 161 15.23 -8.33 15.04
N THR A 162 14.79 -7.86 16.21
CA THR A 162 13.88 -6.71 16.31
C THR A 162 14.55 -5.42 15.82
N PRO A 163 13.76 -4.39 15.45
CA PRO A 163 14.29 -3.06 15.13
C PRO A 163 15.31 -2.52 16.13
N GLU A 164 15.05 -2.66 17.43
CA GLU A 164 15.91 -2.22 18.51
C GLU A 164 17.24 -2.98 18.51
N ALA A 165 17.20 -4.31 18.34
CA ALA A 165 18.39 -5.15 18.34
C ALA A 165 19.28 -4.84 17.14
N VAL A 166 18.69 -4.67 15.94
CA VAL A 166 19.42 -4.27 14.73
C VAL A 166 20.01 -2.87 14.89
N SER A 167 19.32 -1.95 15.56
CA SER A 167 19.83 -0.59 15.82
C SER A 167 21.09 -0.55 16.70
N GLU A 168 21.37 -1.61 17.45
CA GLU A 168 22.57 -1.75 18.27
C GLU A 168 23.77 -2.37 17.56
N VAL A 169 23.58 -2.92 16.35
CA VAL A 169 24.67 -3.53 15.58
C VAL A 169 25.48 -2.47 14.84
N SER A 170 26.72 -2.23 15.28
CA SER A 170 27.62 -1.22 14.71
C SER A 170 28.00 -1.46 13.24
N GLY A 171 28.00 -2.71 12.79
CA GLY A 171 28.27 -3.09 11.40
C GLY A 171 27.09 -2.91 10.44
N SER A 172 25.89 -2.62 10.95
CA SER A 172 24.68 -2.46 10.14
C SER A 172 24.46 -0.99 9.77
N TYR A 173 24.46 -0.69 8.46
CA TYR A 173 24.06 0.63 7.97
C TYR A 173 22.61 0.93 8.34
N THR A 174 21.71 -0.04 8.15
CA THR A 174 20.31 0.05 8.54
C THR A 174 20.17 0.39 10.02
N GLY A 175 20.87 -0.33 10.89
CA GLY A 175 20.88 -0.11 12.33
C GLY A 175 21.33 1.30 12.72
N LYS A 176 22.39 1.82 12.08
CA LYS A 176 22.89 3.19 12.31
C LYS A 176 21.84 4.26 12.05
N PHE A 177 21.07 4.16 10.95
CA PHE A 177 20.03 5.13 10.63
C PHE A 177 18.76 4.92 11.46
N LEU A 178 18.39 3.65 11.68
CA LEU A 178 17.22 3.26 12.47
C LEU A 178 17.32 3.75 13.93
N ARG A 179 18.52 3.70 14.52
CA ARG A 179 18.79 4.20 15.88
C ARG A 179 18.34 5.64 16.08
N ASN A 180 18.59 6.52 15.10
CA ASN A 180 18.22 7.94 15.18
C ASN A 180 16.70 8.16 15.13
N ILE A 181 15.97 7.24 14.50
CA ILE A 181 14.51 7.32 14.37
C ILE A 181 13.83 6.75 15.61
N LEU A 182 14.32 5.63 16.14
CA LEU A 182 13.78 5.01 17.35
C LEU A 182 13.98 5.87 18.60
N HIS A 183 15.15 6.49 18.76
CA HIS A 183 15.45 7.32 19.93
C HIS A 183 14.94 8.76 19.81
N GLY A 184 14.32 9.10 18.67
CA GLY A 184 13.93 10.46 18.33
C GLY A 184 15.13 11.40 18.19
N ARG A 185 14.95 12.52 17.49
CA ARG A 185 15.92 13.62 17.57
C ARG A 185 16.00 14.13 19.02
N THR A 186 16.92 13.60 19.82
CA THR A 186 17.72 14.51 20.63
C THR A 186 18.68 15.21 19.68
N CYS A 187 18.23 16.30 19.07
CA CYS A 187 19.15 17.37 18.69
C CYS A 187 19.82 17.84 19.98
N LYS A 188 20.88 17.14 20.42
CA LYS A 188 21.88 17.78 21.26
C LYS A 188 22.70 18.64 20.32
N GLU A 189 22.58 19.95 20.55
CA GLU A 189 23.46 21.01 20.07
C GLU A 189 24.89 20.51 19.90
N ALA A 190 25.27 20.19 18.65
CA ALA A 190 26.67 20.01 18.31
C ALA A 190 27.27 21.42 18.12
N SER A 191 27.74 21.97 19.25
CA SER A 191 28.88 22.88 19.34
C SER A 191 28.85 24.16 18.49
N LEU A 192 28.13 25.17 18.98
CA LEU A 192 28.65 26.55 18.98
C LEU A 192 29.65 26.68 20.13
N SER A 193 30.84 26.11 19.96
CA SER A 193 32.01 26.44 20.80
C SER A 193 33.30 26.01 20.10
N LYS A 194 33.74 26.81 19.13
CA LYS A 194 35.17 27.08 18.98
C LYS A 194 35.35 28.57 18.85
N ALA A 195 36.08 29.10 19.83
CA ALA A 195 36.74 30.39 19.82
C ALA A 195 37.68 30.52 18.61
#